data_AF-A0A971W3G1-F1
#
_entry.id   AF-A0A971W3G1-F1
#
_cell.length_a   1.000
_cell.length_b   1.000
_cell.length_c   1.000
_cell.angle_alpha   90.00
_cell.angle_beta   90.00
_cell.angle_gamma   90.00
#
_symmetry.space_group_name_H-M   'P 1'
#
loop_
_entity.id
_entity.type
_entity.pdbx_description
1 polymer ?
#
loop_
_entity_poly.entity_id
_entity_poly.type
_entity_poly.pdbx_seq_one_letter_code
_entity_poly.pdbx_strand_id
1 'polypeptide(L)'
;MPRKRKIGLTGLIMLFPLAFAFAYLASRFPETVERYYSRTVYRYLSQAISTATGVFPFSVAEVVVVLALMLTIAGVAYSIIEVIKTPGQRFRLVTGRLVAAAAAVSILGFGFVTVWGLNYHRVSIASIANLEVREASVEELEALCRYLIEEANDLRRFMEEDQDGVMVCPGGVGDILKRAHKGYQSAAGVYPELGGRYGRPKAVMLSKVLSYQGIGGIYFPFTGEANVNVSGPHFMIPFTASHEMAHQRGFAREDEANYIGYLTCVMHPDPDFRYSGTMAALLYSMNAMARQDRERYYSLREEYSAGV
;
A
#
# COMPACT_ATOMS: atom_id res chain seq x y z
N MET A 1 32.69 22.96 32.67
CA MET A 1 31.46 22.23 32.29
C MET A 1 31.27 22.32 30.78
N PRO A 2 31.24 21.22 30.02
CA PRO A 2 30.99 21.29 28.58
C PRO A 2 29.52 21.68 28.35
N ARG A 3 29.28 22.78 27.62
CA ARG A 3 27.95 23.16 27.13
C ARG A 3 27.42 22.00 26.29
N LYS A 4 26.40 21.28 26.77
CA LYS A 4 25.61 20.36 25.94
C LYS A 4 25.14 21.15 24.72
N ARG A 5 25.70 20.89 23.53
CA ARG A 5 25.24 21.49 22.28
C ARG A 5 23.78 21.03 22.08
N LYS A 6 22.81 21.88 22.41
CA LYS A 6 21.42 21.66 22.04
C LYS A 6 21.37 21.69 20.51
N ILE A 7 20.95 20.59 19.89
CA ILE A 7 20.72 20.55 18.45
C ILE A 7 19.60 21.55 18.16
N GLY A 8 19.94 22.66 17.51
CA GLY A 8 18.96 23.65 17.06
C GLY A 8 18.14 23.09 15.89
N LEU A 9 17.00 23.73 15.59
CA LEU A 9 16.11 23.34 14.49
C LEU A 9 16.85 23.18 13.14
N THR A 10 17.86 24.01 12.90
CA THR A 10 18.76 23.93 11.74
C THR A 10 19.57 22.63 11.68
N GLY A 11 19.95 22.05 12.82
CA GLY A 11 20.65 20.76 12.85
C GLY A 11 19.77 19.60 12.40
N LEU A 12 18.45 19.69 12.59
CA LEU A 12 17.50 18.64 12.17
C LEU A 12 17.34 18.58 10.65
N ILE A 13 17.67 19.65 9.93
CA ILE A 13 17.65 19.67 8.46
C ILE A 13 18.65 18.67 7.87
N MET A 14 19.73 18.35 8.60
CA MET A 14 20.73 17.36 8.18
C MET A 14 20.18 15.92 8.15
N LEU A 15 19.00 15.66 8.71
CA LEU A 15 18.34 14.37 8.59
C LEU A 15 17.93 14.05 7.15
N PHE A 16 17.64 15.07 6.33
CA PHE A 16 17.27 14.86 4.93
C PHE A 16 18.41 14.25 4.10
N PRO A 17 19.61 14.86 3.99
CA PRO A 17 20.72 14.23 3.28
C PRO A 17 21.15 12.89 3.91
N LEU A 18 20.98 12.74 5.23
CA LEU A 18 21.22 11.46 5.89
C LEU A 18 20.24 10.37 5.44
N ALA A 19 18.96 10.71 5.22
CA ALA A 19 17.96 9.80 4.67
C ALA A 19 18.37 9.30 3.28
N PHE A 20 18.84 10.20 2.41
CA PHE A 20 19.37 9.84 1.09
C PHE A 20 20.61 8.95 1.18
N ALA A 21 21.53 9.27 2.08
CA ALA A 21 22.73 8.44 2.29
C ALA A 21 22.36 7.01 2.75
N PHE A 22 21.38 6.89 3.66
CA PHE A 22 20.86 5.60 4.13
C PHE A 22 20.19 4.80 3.00
N ALA A 23 19.30 5.44 2.24
CA ALA A 23 18.64 4.79 1.09
C ALA A 23 19.66 4.37 0.02
N TYR A 24 20.61 5.26 -0.32
CA TYR A 24 21.68 4.95 -1.26
C TYR A 24 22.51 3.76 -0.79
N LEU A 25 22.95 3.73 0.46
CA LEU A 25 23.72 2.60 1.00
C LEU A 25 22.90 1.31 0.95
N ALA A 26 21.63 1.35 1.36
CA ALA A 26 20.74 0.19 1.29
C ALA A 26 20.58 -0.36 -0.13
N SER A 27 20.50 0.52 -1.14
CA SER A 27 20.41 0.11 -2.55
C SER A 27 21.62 -0.69 -3.05
N ARG A 28 22.78 -0.59 -2.38
CA ARG A 28 24.01 -1.32 -2.75
C ARG A 28 24.11 -2.69 -2.10
N PHE A 29 23.28 -2.99 -1.09
CA PHE A 29 23.36 -4.23 -0.32
C PHE A 29 21.96 -4.85 -0.06
N PRO A 30 21.20 -5.25 -1.09
CA PRO A 30 19.85 -5.78 -0.93
C PRO A 30 19.73 -6.98 0.01
N GLU A 31 20.70 -7.89 -0.01
CA GLU A 31 20.73 -9.08 0.85
C GLU A 31 20.92 -8.70 2.33
N THR A 32 21.67 -7.61 2.59
CA THR A 32 21.85 -7.05 3.94
C THR A 32 20.56 -6.41 4.42
N VAL A 33 19.88 -5.65 3.55
CA VAL A 33 18.57 -5.06 3.84
C VAL A 33 17.56 -6.16 4.16
N GLU A 34 17.46 -7.19 3.31
CA GLU A 34 16.54 -8.31 3.52
C GLU A 34 16.79 -9.01 4.87
N ARG A 35 18.04 -9.39 5.14
CA ARG A 35 18.40 -10.16 6.34
C ARG A 35 18.23 -9.35 7.63
N TYR A 36 18.81 -8.17 7.70
CA TYR A 36 18.91 -7.43 8.97
C TYR A 36 17.79 -6.41 9.16
N TYR A 37 17.33 -5.77 8.08
CA TYR A 37 16.28 -4.78 8.16
C TYR A 37 14.89 -5.41 7.95
N SER A 38 14.58 -5.86 6.73
CA SER A 38 13.21 -6.26 6.34
C SER A 38 12.69 -7.45 7.16
N ARG A 39 13.46 -8.55 7.27
CA ARG A 39 13.06 -9.76 8.02
C ARG A 39 13.18 -9.63 9.53
N THR A 40 13.92 -8.65 10.02
CA THR A 40 14.22 -8.52 11.46
C THR A 40 13.69 -7.20 12.00
N VAL A 41 14.42 -6.09 11.86
CA VAL A 41 14.04 -4.79 12.44
C VAL A 41 12.64 -4.36 12.00
N TYR A 42 12.41 -4.28 10.69
CA TYR A 42 11.14 -3.85 10.13
C TYR A 42 10.01 -4.82 10.47
N ARG A 43 10.21 -6.14 10.32
CA ARG A 43 9.18 -7.14 10.60
C ARG A 43 8.63 -7.03 12.03
N TYR A 44 9.47 -6.85 13.04
CA TYR A 44 8.99 -6.72 14.42
C TYR A 44 8.45 -5.32 14.72
N LEU A 45 9.09 -4.27 14.19
CA LEU A 45 8.62 -2.88 14.35
C LEU A 45 7.22 -2.69 13.75
N SER A 46 7.02 -3.12 12.50
CA SER A 46 5.75 -3.00 11.78
C SER A 46 4.63 -3.78 12.47
N GLN A 47 4.89 -5.01 12.95
CA GLN A 47 3.91 -5.78 13.72
C GLN A 47 3.52 -5.10 15.03
N ALA A 48 4.49 -4.51 15.75
CA ALA A 48 4.23 -3.78 16.98
C ALA A 48 3.35 -2.54 16.73
N ILE A 49 3.74 -1.70 15.76
CA ILE A 49 2.97 -0.50 15.38
C ILE A 49 1.58 -0.89 14.89
N SER A 50 1.51 -1.83 13.95
CA SER A 50 0.26 -2.28 13.32
C SER A 50 -0.70 -2.94 14.31
N THR A 51 -0.20 -3.71 15.28
CA THR A 51 -1.05 -4.30 16.31
C THR A 51 -1.54 -3.26 17.30
N ALA A 52 -0.71 -2.26 17.65
CA ALA A 52 -1.09 -1.18 18.54
C ALA A 52 -2.19 -0.30 17.95
N THR A 53 -2.07 0.10 16.68
CA THR A 53 -3.11 0.87 15.97
C THR A 53 -4.29 -0.02 15.57
N GLY A 54 -4.05 -1.32 15.39
CA GLY A 54 -5.06 -2.31 15.03
C GLY A 54 -6.23 -2.43 16.00
N VAL A 55 -6.06 -2.01 17.27
CA VAL A 55 -7.09 -1.97 18.32
C VAL A 55 -8.25 -1.05 17.95
N PHE A 56 -8.00 0.04 17.21
CA PHE A 56 -9.04 0.98 16.82
C PHE A 56 -9.88 0.42 15.65
N PRO A 57 -11.20 0.61 15.64
CA PRO A 57 -12.06 0.11 14.56
C PRO A 57 -12.02 0.98 13.29
N PHE A 58 -11.38 2.16 13.34
CA PHE A 58 -11.22 3.12 12.26
C PHE A 58 -9.73 3.30 11.89
N SER A 59 -9.45 4.00 10.78
CA SER A 59 -8.09 4.32 10.33
C SER A 59 -7.46 5.42 11.19
N VAL A 60 -6.41 5.08 11.96
CA VAL A 60 -5.63 6.08 12.71
C VAL A 60 -4.84 6.97 11.74
N ALA A 61 -4.36 6.40 10.63
CA ALA A 61 -3.67 7.11 9.56
C ALA A 61 -4.51 8.27 9.02
N GLU A 62 -5.79 8.02 8.73
CA GLU A 62 -6.71 9.03 8.22
C GLU A 62 -6.89 10.17 9.22
N VAL A 63 -7.10 9.84 10.51
CA VAL A 63 -7.21 10.84 11.57
C VAL A 63 -5.93 11.68 11.65
N VAL A 64 -4.75 11.05 11.62
CA VAL A 64 -3.45 11.74 11.64
C VAL A 64 -3.30 12.67 10.44
N VAL A 65 -3.64 12.22 9.23
CA VAL A 65 -3.54 13.03 8.00
C VAL A 65 -4.51 14.22 8.05
N VAL A 66 -5.76 14.02 8.45
CA VAL A 66 -6.76 15.09 8.56
C VAL A 66 -6.36 16.11 9.62
N LEU A 67 -5.91 15.66 10.80
CA LEU A 67 -5.40 16.55 11.85
C LEU A 67 -4.17 17.32 11.38
N ALA A 68 -3.20 16.65 10.74
CA ALA A 68 -2.00 17.30 10.22
C ALA A 68 -2.34 18.37 9.17
N LEU A 69 -3.31 18.11 8.29
CA LEU A 69 -3.79 19.08 7.31
C LEU A 69 -4.43 20.30 7.98
N MET A 70 -5.33 20.09 8.96
CA MET A 70 -5.97 21.18 9.69
C MET A 70 -4.95 22.04 10.45
N LEU A 71 -3.99 21.40 11.14
CA LEU A 71 -2.92 22.10 11.86
C LEU A 71 -2.01 22.87 10.90
N THR A 72 -1.73 22.33 9.72
CA THR A 72 -0.94 23.00 8.69
C THR A 72 -1.66 24.26 8.18
N ILE A 73 -2.95 24.15 7.85
CA ILE A 73 -3.76 25.29 7.40
C ILE A 73 -3.83 26.37 8.49
N ALA A 74 -4.10 25.98 9.73
CA ALA A 74 -4.14 26.91 10.86
C ALA A 74 -2.78 27.58 11.10
N GLY A 75 -1.68 26.82 11.02
CA GLY A 75 -0.33 27.33 11.17
C GLY A 75 0.07 28.30 10.08
N VAL A 76 -0.33 28.04 8.83
CA VAL A 76 -0.12 28.96 7.69
C VAL A 76 -0.95 30.23 7.87
N ALA A 77 -2.23 30.12 8.20
CA ALA A 77 -3.10 31.28 8.44
C ALA A 77 -2.57 32.17 9.57
N TYR A 78 -2.17 31.55 10.69
CA TYR A 78 -1.55 32.26 11.82
C TYR A 78 -0.26 32.97 11.37
N SER A 79 0.60 32.29 10.61
CA SER A 79 1.85 32.87 10.11
C SER A 79 1.61 34.07 9.20
N ILE A 80 0.59 34.02 8.34
CA ILE A 80 0.20 35.15 7.48
C ILE A 80 -0.24 36.35 8.34
N ILE A 81 -1.11 36.12 9.31
CA ILE A 81 -1.62 37.17 10.21
C ILE A 81 -0.46 37.82 10.99
N GLU A 82 0.47 37.01 11.51
CA GLU A 82 1.62 37.47 12.27
C GLU A 82 2.55 38.36 11.42
N VAL A 83 2.84 37.93 10.19
CA VAL A 83 3.67 38.67 9.21
C VAL A 83 3.03 40.00 8.80
N ILE A 84 1.70 40.03 8.64
CA ILE A 84 0.97 41.26 8.33
C ILE A 84 1.04 42.24 9.51
N LYS A 85 0.82 41.76 10.74
CA LYS A 85 0.79 42.57 11.96
C LYS A 85 2.17 43.07 12.42
N THR A 86 3.26 42.45 11.99
CA THR A 86 4.62 42.78 12.46
C THR A 86 5.61 43.06 11.32
N PRO A 87 5.43 44.17 10.57
CA PRO A 87 6.23 44.46 9.37
C PRO A 87 7.75 44.48 9.61
N GLY A 88 8.21 44.95 10.77
CA GLY A 88 9.63 45.00 11.13
C GLY A 88 10.28 43.63 11.40
N GLN A 89 9.50 42.55 11.54
CA GLN A 89 10.02 41.20 11.85
C GLN A 89 9.78 40.18 10.74
N ARG A 90 9.18 40.58 9.61
CA ARG A 90 8.74 39.67 8.54
C ARG A 90 9.82 38.71 8.08
N PHE A 91 11.02 39.22 7.79
CA PHE A 91 12.12 38.38 7.33
C PHE A 91 12.46 37.28 8.34
N ARG A 92 12.56 37.62 9.63
CA ARG A 92 12.87 36.67 10.71
C ARG A 92 11.75 35.64 10.90
N LEU A 93 10.50 36.08 10.86
CA LEU A 93 9.34 35.19 11.01
C LEU A 93 9.25 34.19 9.84
N VAL A 94 9.29 34.68 8.60
CA VAL A 94 9.22 33.84 7.41
C VAL A 94 10.38 32.85 7.37
N THR A 95 11.62 33.32 7.57
CA THR A 95 12.80 32.43 7.60
C THR A 95 12.70 31.40 8.72
N GLY A 96 12.26 31.79 9.92
CA GLY A 96 12.04 30.85 11.03
C GLY A 96 11.01 29.77 10.71
N ARG A 97 9.88 30.13 10.07
CA ARG A 97 8.84 29.18 9.64
C ARG A 97 9.34 28.25 8.53
N LEU A 98 10.11 28.76 7.57
CA LEU A 98 10.73 27.94 6.53
C LEU A 98 11.74 26.94 7.10
N VAL A 99 12.57 27.36 8.06
CA VAL A 99 13.49 26.45 8.76
C VAL A 99 12.72 25.39 9.54
N ALA A 100 11.61 25.75 10.19
CA ALA A 100 10.76 24.80 10.90
C ALA A 100 10.09 23.80 9.94
N ALA A 101 9.56 24.26 8.82
CA ALA A 101 8.99 23.40 7.78
C ALA A 101 10.06 22.45 7.20
N ALA A 102 11.25 22.97 6.88
CA ALA A 102 12.36 22.16 6.39
C ALA A 102 12.80 21.10 7.41
N ALA A 103 12.88 21.47 8.70
CA ALA A 103 13.17 20.51 9.77
C ALA A 103 12.07 19.43 9.88
N ALA A 104 10.79 19.82 9.81
CA ALA A 104 9.68 18.86 9.85
C ALA A 104 9.72 17.89 8.66
N VAL A 105 9.93 18.38 7.44
CA VAL A 105 10.11 17.53 6.25
C VAL A 105 11.31 16.61 6.40
N SER A 106 12.42 17.10 6.95
CA SER A 106 13.64 16.30 7.16
C SER A 106 13.40 15.17 8.18
N ILE A 107 12.69 15.45 9.27
CA ILE A 107 12.32 14.45 10.28
C ILE A 107 11.37 13.41 9.68
N LEU A 108 10.33 13.85 8.97
CA LEU A 108 9.34 12.95 8.35
C LEU A 108 9.99 12.09 7.26
N GLY A 109 10.84 12.67 6.40
CA GLY A 109 11.55 11.94 5.35
C GLY A 109 12.53 10.92 5.92
N PHE A 110 13.34 11.31 6.90
CA PHE A 110 14.25 10.38 7.58
C PHE A 110 13.49 9.28 8.34
N GLY A 111 12.42 9.65 9.04
CA GLY A 111 11.51 8.72 9.70
C GLY A 111 10.91 7.72 8.70
N PHE A 112 10.41 8.20 7.56
CA PHE A 112 9.87 7.34 6.51
C PHE A 112 10.92 6.34 6.01
N VAL A 113 12.11 6.83 5.63
CA VAL A 113 13.19 5.95 5.13
C VAL A 113 13.54 4.89 6.16
N THR A 114 13.75 5.28 7.42
CA THR A 114 14.19 4.37 8.49
C THR A 114 13.11 3.44 9.02
N VAL A 115 11.83 3.84 8.98
CA VAL A 115 10.70 3.01 9.44
C VAL A 115 10.21 2.07 8.36
N TRP A 116 10.24 2.46 7.08
CA TRP A 116 9.70 1.64 6.00
C TRP A 116 10.48 1.74 4.69
N GLY A 117 10.94 2.92 4.29
CA GLY A 117 11.48 3.18 2.94
C GLY A 117 12.72 2.35 2.57
N LEU A 118 13.50 1.84 3.51
CA LEU A 118 14.58 0.89 3.18
C LEU A 118 14.05 -0.41 2.52
N ASN A 119 12.77 -0.75 2.70
CA ASN A 119 12.14 -1.89 2.04
C ASN A 119 12.08 -1.77 0.50
N TYR A 120 12.27 -0.60 -0.10
CA TYR A 120 12.43 -0.49 -1.56
C TYR A 120 13.68 -1.20 -2.10
N HIS A 121 14.65 -1.48 -1.21
CA HIS A 121 15.92 -2.10 -1.55
C HIS A 121 16.04 -3.53 -1.04
N ARG A 122 14.95 -4.14 -0.59
CA ARG A 122 14.95 -5.55 -0.19
C ARG A 122 15.04 -6.48 -1.40
N VAL A 123 15.30 -7.76 -1.14
CA VAL A 123 15.26 -8.82 -2.17
C VAL A 123 13.82 -8.99 -2.66
N SER A 124 13.64 -9.08 -3.97
CA SER A 124 12.31 -9.13 -4.59
C SER A 124 11.56 -10.42 -4.25
N ILE A 125 10.23 -10.37 -4.26
CA ILE A 125 9.41 -11.58 -4.10
C ILE A 125 9.73 -12.65 -5.15
N ALA A 126 10.06 -12.27 -6.39
CA ALA A 126 10.47 -13.21 -7.42
C ALA A 126 11.72 -14.00 -7.03
N SER A 127 12.73 -13.34 -6.46
CA SER A 127 13.93 -14.03 -5.97
C SER A 127 13.64 -14.88 -4.73
N ILE A 128 12.76 -14.42 -3.82
CA ILE A 128 12.34 -15.19 -2.64
C ILE A 128 11.61 -16.47 -3.07
N ALA A 129 10.74 -16.37 -4.06
CA ALA A 129 9.94 -17.46 -4.59
C ALA A 129 10.66 -18.29 -5.67
N ASN A 130 11.93 -17.98 -5.99
CA ASN A 130 12.70 -18.60 -7.07
C ASN A 130 11.96 -18.61 -8.42
N LEU A 131 11.26 -17.51 -8.73
CA LEU A 131 10.55 -17.32 -9.98
C LEU A 131 11.51 -16.82 -11.07
N GLU A 132 11.41 -17.43 -12.25
CA GLU A 132 12.05 -16.91 -13.44
C GLU A 132 11.27 -15.70 -13.95
N VAL A 133 11.92 -14.54 -14.02
CA VAL A 133 11.33 -13.30 -14.57
C VAL A 133 11.91 -13.05 -15.94
N ARG A 134 11.07 -13.18 -16.97
CA ARG A 134 11.37 -12.89 -18.36
C ARG A 134 10.18 -12.27 -19.06
N GLU A 135 10.39 -11.75 -20.27
CA GLU A 135 9.28 -11.35 -21.13
C GLU A 135 8.46 -12.59 -21.52
N ALA A 136 7.13 -12.46 -21.42
CA ALA A 136 6.18 -13.49 -21.83
C ALA A 136 5.89 -13.37 -23.34
N SER A 137 5.72 -14.50 -24.02
CA SER A 137 5.25 -14.48 -25.41
C SER A 137 3.76 -14.12 -25.49
N VAL A 138 3.28 -13.74 -26.68
CA VAL A 138 1.85 -13.46 -26.89
C VAL A 138 1.00 -14.71 -26.62
N GLU A 139 1.50 -15.89 -26.97
CA GLU A 139 0.84 -17.18 -26.73
C GLU A 139 0.75 -17.50 -25.24
N GLU A 140 1.80 -17.23 -24.46
CA GLU A 140 1.78 -17.40 -23.00
C GLU A 140 0.81 -16.43 -22.33
N LEU A 141 0.76 -15.18 -22.81
CA LEU A 141 -0.18 -14.18 -22.33
C LEU A 141 -1.63 -14.56 -22.69
N GLU A 142 -1.87 -15.09 -23.89
CA GLU A 142 -3.19 -15.56 -24.31
C GLU A 142 -3.65 -16.73 -23.44
N ALA A 143 -2.77 -17.71 -23.20
CA ALA A 143 -3.06 -18.84 -22.34
C ALA A 143 -3.38 -18.40 -20.90
N LEU A 144 -2.64 -17.43 -20.36
CA LEU A 144 -2.91 -16.85 -19.05
C LEU A 144 -4.27 -16.14 -19.02
N CYS A 145 -4.56 -15.31 -20.02
CA CYS A 145 -5.85 -14.63 -20.11
C CYS A 145 -7.00 -15.65 -20.14
N ARG A 146 -6.93 -16.66 -21.00
CA ARG A 146 -7.95 -17.71 -21.11
C ARG A 146 -8.16 -18.44 -19.78
N TYR A 147 -7.08 -18.85 -19.13
CA TYR A 147 -7.12 -19.46 -17.79
C TYR A 147 -7.83 -18.57 -16.76
N LEU A 148 -7.48 -17.27 -16.72
CA LEU A 148 -8.08 -16.33 -15.77
C LEU A 148 -9.56 -16.04 -16.08
N ILE A 149 -9.96 -16.08 -17.35
CA ILE A 149 -11.36 -15.94 -17.78
C ILE A 149 -12.18 -17.14 -17.30
N GLU A 150 -11.68 -18.35 -17.53
CA GLU A 150 -12.33 -19.59 -17.08
C GLU A 150 -12.51 -19.58 -15.55
N GLU A 151 -11.43 -19.27 -14.81
CA GLU A 151 -11.48 -19.16 -13.36
C GLU A 151 -12.45 -18.07 -12.88
N ALA A 152 -12.47 -16.90 -13.52
CA ALA A 152 -13.39 -15.82 -13.19
C ALA A 152 -14.85 -16.24 -13.44
N ASN A 153 -15.13 -16.84 -14.58
CA ASN A 153 -16.46 -17.34 -14.95
C ASN A 153 -16.96 -18.43 -13.99
N ASP A 154 -16.08 -19.31 -13.53
CA ASP A 154 -16.41 -20.36 -12.56
C ASP A 154 -16.68 -19.76 -11.17
N LEU A 155 -15.78 -18.88 -10.70
CA LEU A 155 -15.89 -18.25 -9.40
C LEU A 155 -17.09 -17.29 -9.31
N ARG A 156 -17.49 -16.67 -10.42
CA ARG A 156 -18.63 -15.74 -10.47
C ARG A 156 -19.91 -16.38 -9.94
N ARG A 157 -20.10 -17.68 -10.15
CA ARG A 157 -21.30 -18.45 -9.74
C ARG A 157 -21.51 -18.51 -8.23
N PHE A 158 -20.48 -18.21 -7.45
CA PHE A 158 -20.52 -18.21 -5.99
C PHE A 158 -20.67 -16.81 -5.39
N MET A 159 -20.75 -15.76 -6.22
CA MET A 159 -20.81 -14.37 -5.75
C MET A 159 -22.24 -14.00 -5.38
N GLU A 160 -22.39 -13.26 -4.28
CA GLU A 160 -23.64 -12.57 -3.97
C GLU A 160 -23.79 -11.36 -4.89
N GLU A 161 -25.00 -11.14 -5.40
CA GLU A 161 -25.32 -10.05 -6.32
C GLU A 161 -26.45 -9.18 -5.74
N ASP A 162 -26.46 -7.91 -6.10
CA ASP A 162 -27.63 -7.05 -5.89
C ASP A 162 -28.71 -7.26 -6.98
N GLN A 163 -29.75 -6.43 -6.95
CA GLN A 163 -30.90 -6.55 -7.85
C GLN A 163 -30.54 -6.28 -9.33
N ASP A 164 -29.41 -5.62 -9.57
CA ASP A 164 -28.92 -5.26 -10.90
C ASP A 164 -27.86 -6.27 -11.40
N GLY A 165 -27.62 -7.36 -10.65
CA GLY A 165 -26.61 -8.36 -10.98
C GLY A 165 -25.18 -7.91 -10.69
N VAL A 166 -24.97 -6.89 -9.85
CA VAL A 166 -23.64 -6.43 -9.47
C VAL A 166 -23.16 -7.20 -8.23
N MET A 167 -21.95 -7.74 -8.27
CA MET A 167 -21.36 -8.43 -7.12
C MET A 167 -21.32 -7.50 -5.90
N VAL A 168 -21.78 -8.02 -4.76
CA VAL A 168 -21.63 -7.39 -3.45
C VAL A 168 -20.67 -8.16 -2.56
N CYS A 169 -20.06 -7.47 -1.59
CA CYS A 169 -19.23 -8.13 -0.58
C CYS A 169 -20.12 -8.95 0.39
N PRO A 170 -19.99 -10.28 0.44
CA PRO A 170 -20.76 -11.10 1.38
C PRO A 170 -20.47 -10.71 2.82
N GLY A 171 -21.52 -10.50 3.63
CA GLY A 171 -21.39 -10.01 5.01
C GLY A 171 -20.95 -8.54 5.14
N GLY A 172 -20.86 -7.83 4.01
CA GLY A 172 -20.45 -6.43 3.92
C GLY A 172 -18.93 -6.23 4.01
N VAL A 173 -18.49 -5.03 3.61
CA VAL A 173 -17.06 -4.63 3.59
C VAL A 173 -16.36 -4.88 4.92
N GLY A 174 -17.03 -4.62 6.04
CA GLY A 174 -16.46 -4.83 7.37
C GLY A 174 -16.09 -6.30 7.65
N ASP A 175 -16.80 -7.27 7.05
CA ASP A 175 -16.46 -8.70 7.14
C ASP A 175 -15.25 -9.04 6.26
N ILE A 176 -15.23 -8.59 5.01
CA ILE A 176 -14.08 -8.72 4.10
C ILE A 176 -12.78 -8.32 4.79
N LEU A 177 -12.75 -7.10 5.34
CA LEU A 177 -11.53 -6.58 5.99
C LEU A 177 -11.14 -7.39 7.25
N LYS A 178 -12.09 -8.03 7.94
CA LYS A 178 -11.76 -8.90 9.09
C LYS A 178 -11.08 -10.18 8.66
N ARG A 179 -11.53 -10.80 7.55
CA ARG A 179 -11.04 -12.11 7.11
C ARG A 179 -9.89 -12.08 6.10
N ALA A 180 -9.55 -10.92 5.53
CA ALA A 180 -8.43 -10.76 4.58
C ALA A 180 -7.10 -11.39 5.03
N HIS A 181 -6.83 -11.42 6.34
CA HIS A 181 -5.64 -12.04 6.89
C HIS A 181 -5.51 -13.55 6.64
N LYS A 182 -6.61 -14.27 6.38
CA LYS A 182 -6.59 -15.72 6.12
C LYS A 182 -5.80 -16.06 4.86
N GLY A 183 -5.89 -15.25 3.80
CA GLY A 183 -5.12 -15.46 2.57
C GLY A 183 -3.61 -15.40 2.81
N TYR A 184 -3.18 -14.46 3.66
CA TYR A 184 -1.79 -14.39 4.11
C TYR A 184 -1.39 -15.54 5.03
N GLN A 185 -2.30 -16.07 5.86
CA GLN A 185 -2.02 -17.27 6.66
C GLN A 185 -1.79 -18.49 5.75
N SER A 186 -2.60 -18.67 4.72
CA SER A 186 -2.40 -19.71 3.70
C SER A 186 -1.06 -19.52 2.96
N ALA A 187 -0.81 -18.32 2.45
CA ALA A 187 0.41 -18.01 1.70
C ALA A 187 1.68 -18.16 2.54
N ALA A 188 1.63 -17.85 3.85
CA ALA A 188 2.75 -18.01 4.76
C ALA A 188 3.18 -19.46 4.97
N GLY A 189 2.32 -20.45 4.67
CA GLY A 189 2.69 -21.86 4.66
C GLY A 189 3.70 -22.22 3.57
N VAL A 190 3.72 -21.44 2.47
CA VAL A 190 4.65 -21.62 1.34
C VAL A 190 5.76 -20.56 1.37
N TYR A 191 5.41 -19.32 1.70
CA TYR A 191 6.31 -18.16 1.74
C TYR A 191 6.33 -17.53 3.15
N PRO A 192 7.18 -18.02 4.07
CA PRO A 192 7.20 -17.56 5.48
C PRO A 192 7.41 -16.04 5.67
N GLU A 193 8.00 -15.37 4.68
CA GLU A 193 8.19 -13.93 4.58
C GLU A 193 6.85 -13.17 4.61
N LEU A 194 5.76 -13.78 4.12
CA LEU A 194 4.40 -13.24 4.14
C LEU A 194 3.67 -13.44 5.47
N GLY A 195 4.25 -14.22 6.40
CA GLY A 195 3.67 -14.46 7.72
C GLY A 195 3.82 -13.29 8.70
N GLY A 196 3.25 -13.45 9.90
CA GLY A 196 3.32 -12.47 10.98
C GLY A 196 1.93 -12.05 11.48
N ARG A 197 1.90 -11.27 12.56
CA ARG A 197 0.67 -10.79 13.19
C ARG A 197 0.56 -9.28 13.03
N TYR A 198 -0.43 -8.85 12.28
CA TYR A 198 -0.67 -7.45 11.94
C TYR A 198 -2.12 -7.06 12.26
N GLY A 199 -2.36 -5.75 12.41
CA GLY A 199 -3.71 -5.20 12.47
C GLY A 199 -4.44 -5.41 11.15
N ARG A 200 -5.75 -5.70 11.22
CA ARG A 200 -6.60 -5.85 10.03
C ARG A 200 -6.61 -4.56 9.18
N PRO A 201 -6.81 -4.68 7.85
CA PRO A 201 -7.08 -3.52 7.00
C PRO A 201 -8.24 -2.65 7.51
N LYS A 202 -8.17 -1.35 7.24
CA LYS A 202 -9.14 -0.36 7.69
C LYS A 202 -9.83 0.27 6.49
N ALA A 203 -11.16 0.40 6.56
CA ALA A 203 -11.91 1.20 5.62
C ALA A 203 -11.58 2.68 5.85
N VAL A 204 -11.29 3.41 4.77
CA VAL A 204 -11.08 4.86 4.81
C VAL A 204 -12.43 5.56 4.84
N MET A 205 -12.68 6.45 5.82
CA MET A 205 -13.95 7.18 5.92
C MET A 205 -14.14 8.13 4.72
N LEU A 206 -13.07 8.76 4.27
CA LEU A 206 -13.00 9.64 3.10
C LEU A 206 -12.73 8.86 1.80
N SER A 207 -13.18 7.61 1.70
CA SER A 207 -13.00 6.75 0.52
C SER A 207 -13.38 7.42 -0.81
N LYS A 208 -14.44 8.23 -0.82
CA LYS A 208 -14.85 8.98 -2.03
C LYS A 208 -13.75 9.93 -2.53
N VAL A 209 -13.01 10.57 -1.63
CA VAL A 209 -11.89 11.46 -1.97
C VAL A 209 -10.74 10.66 -2.57
N LEU A 210 -10.49 9.43 -2.10
CA LEU A 210 -9.52 8.53 -2.72
C LEU A 210 -9.97 8.10 -4.14
N SER A 211 -11.25 7.78 -4.34
CA SER A 211 -11.79 7.46 -5.67
C SER A 211 -11.64 8.59 -6.67
N TYR A 212 -11.90 9.85 -6.27
CA TYR A 212 -11.68 11.00 -7.15
C TYR A 212 -10.20 11.19 -7.56
N GLN A 213 -9.27 10.66 -6.77
CA GLN A 213 -7.84 10.68 -7.05
C GLN A 213 -7.35 9.40 -7.76
N GLY A 214 -8.23 8.42 -8.01
CA GLY A 214 -7.86 7.13 -8.59
C GLY A 214 -7.08 6.20 -7.64
N ILE A 215 -7.21 6.40 -6.33
CA ILE A 215 -6.47 5.64 -5.31
C ILE A 215 -7.34 4.50 -4.76
N GLY A 216 -6.91 3.25 -4.94
CA GLY A 216 -7.57 2.06 -4.40
C GLY A 216 -7.26 1.80 -2.92
N GLY A 217 -6.03 2.05 -2.49
CA GLY A 217 -5.61 1.87 -1.11
C GLY A 217 -4.36 2.66 -0.80
N ILE A 218 -4.04 2.77 0.49
CA ILE A 218 -2.82 3.40 0.99
C ILE A 218 -2.33 2.65 2.24
N TYR A 219 -1.14 2.10 2.17
CA TYR A 219 -0.39 1.70 3.34
C TYR A 219 0.26 2.93 3.99
N PHE A 220 0.05 3.11 5.30
CA PHE A 220 0.61 4.24 6.04
C PHE A 220 1.70 3.77 7.03
N PRO A 221 3.00 3.98 6.71
CA PRO A 221 4.11 3.44 7.50
C PRO A 221 4.12 3.80 8.98
N PHE A 222 3.75 5.04 9.32
CA PHE A 222 3.82 5.54 10.69
C PHE A 222 2.74 4.97 11.61
N THR A 223 1.65 4.44 11.05
CA THR A 223 0.60 3.74 11.82
C THR A 223 0.55 2.25 11.52
N GLY A 224 1.31 1.76 10.54
CA GLY A 224 1.35 0.34 10.16
C GLY A 224 0.01 -0.18 9.63
N GLU A 225 -0.85 0.71 9.15
CA GLU A 225 -2.21 0.38 8.69
C GLU A 225 -2.26 0.23 7.17
N ALA A 226 -2.85 -0.89 6.73
CA ALA A 226 -3.35 -1.05 5.37
C ALA A 226 -4.73 -0.36 5.28
N ASN A 227 -4.84 0.72 4.51
CA ASN A 227 -6.07 1.49 4.38
C ASN A 227 -6.70 1.27 3.00
N VAL A 228 -7.99 0.95 2.98
CA VAL A 228 -8.69 0.52 1.77
C VAL A 228 -9.76 1.54 1.40
N ASN A 229 -9.77 1.95 0.14
CA ASN A 229 -10.89 2.68 -0.45
C ASN A 229 -12.05 1.71 -0.65
N VAL A 230 -13.14 1.94 0.09
CA VAL A 230 -14.33 1.08 0.09
C VAL A 230 -15.48 1.67 -0.73
N SER A 231 -15.21 2.74 -1.46
CA SER A 231 -16.18 3.36 -2.39
C SER A 231 -16.00 2.89 -3.84
N GLY A 232 -14.99 2.08 -4.11
CA GLY A 232 -14.80 1.39 -5.38
C GLY A 232 -15.73 0.17 -5.53
N PRO A 233 -15.69 -0.52 -6.69
CA PRO A 233 -16.45 -1.73 -6.92
C PRO A 233 -16.15 -2.80 -5.86
N HIS A 234 -17.20 -3.43 -5.32
CA HIS A 234 -17.08 -4.41 -4.25
C HIS A 234 -16.17 -5.59 -4.60
N PHE A 235 -16.18 -6.04 -5.86
CA PHE A 235 -15.32 -7.13 -6.32
C PHE A 235 -13.82 -6.81 -6.24
N MET A 236 -13.39 -5.55 -6.13
CA MET A 236 -11.99 -5.15 -6.02
C MET A 236 -11.52 -4.91 -4.57
N ILE A 237 -12.45 -4.85 -3.61
CA ILE A 237 -12.11 -4.57 -2.20
C ILE A 237 -11.22 -5.68 -1.60
N PRO A 238 -11.49 -6.99 -1.78
CA PRO A 238 -10.63 -8.05 -1.23
C PRO A 238 -9.20 -8.02 -1.78
N PHE A 239 -9.02 -7.83 -3.09
CA PHE A 239 -7.71 -7.68 -3.73
C PHE A 239 -6.98 -6.45 -3.19
N THR A 240 -7.63 -5.29 -3.17
CA THR A 240 -7.04 -4.06 -2.65
C THR A 240 -6.60 -4.22 -1.19
N ALA A 241 -7.43 -4.83 -0.34
CA ALA A 241 -7.06 -5.11 1.05
C ALA A 241 -5.82 -6.02 1.12
N SER A 242 -5.75 -7.04 0.28
CA SER A 242 -4.64 -7.97 0.21
C SER A 242 -3.36 -7.31 -0.32
N HIS A 243 -3.46 -6.41 -1.29
CA HIS A 243 -2.38 -5.59 -1.82
C HIS A 243 -1.80 -4.68 -0.73
N GLU A 244 -2.62 -3.90 -0.03
CA GLU A 244 -2.13 -3.00 1.03
C GLU A 244 -1.50 -3.75 2.21
N MET A 245 -1.96 -4.98 2.45
CA MET A 245 -1.34 -5.90 3.41
C MET A 245 0.06 -6.39 2.98
N ALA A 246 0.40 -6.32 1.69
CA ALA A 246 1.74 -6.65 1.19
C ALA A 246 2.73 -5.54 1.57
N HIS A 247 2.33 -4.29 1.38
CA HIS A 247 3.08 -3.12 1.87
C HIS A 247 3.25 -3.14 3.39
N GLN A 248 2.24 -3.57 4.12
CA GLN A 248 2.32 -3.79 5.57
C GLN A 248 3.40 -4.80 5.97
N ARG A 249 3.69 -5.79 5.12
CA ARG A 249 4.79 -6.75 5.28
C ARG A 249 6.11 -6.28 4.68
N GLY A 250 6.17 -5.05 4.19
CA GLY A 250 7.39 -4.42 3.71
C GLY A 250 7.73 -4.82 2.27
N PHE A 251 6.77 -5.25 1.46
CA PHE A 251 6.96 -5.31 0.01
C PHE A 251 6.58 -3.96 -0.56
N ALA A 252 7.58 -3.11 -0.84
CA ALA A 252 7.36 -1.70 -1.14
C ALA A 252 7.08 -1.40 -2.62
N ARG A 253 7.47 -2.30 -3.54
CA ARG A 253 7.21 -2.11 -4.97
C ARG A 253 5.77 -2.51 -5.31
N GLU A 254 5.11 -1.70 -6.13
CA GLU A 254 3.70 -1.87 -6.52
C GLU A 254 3.46 -3.16 -7.32
N ASP A 255 4.37 -3.54 -8.22
CA ASP A 255 4.30 -4.77 -9.00
C ASP A 255 4.41 -6.02 -8.10
N GLU A 256 5.34 -6.00 -7.15
CA GLU A 256 5.47 -7.06 -6.14
C GLU A 256 4.23 -7.12 -5.23
N ALA A 257 3.70 -5.98 -4.79
CA ALA A 257 2.48 -5.90 -3.99
C ALA A 257 1.24 -6.39 -4.76
N ASN A 258 1.14 -6.09 -6.06
CA ASN A 258 0.10 -6.62 -6.95
C ASN A 258 0.16 -8.15 -7.05
N TYR A 259 1.36 -8.71 -7.28
CA TYR A 259 1.54 -10.15 -7.35
C TYR A 259 1.21 -10.84 -6.02
N ILE A 260 1.66 -10.29 -4.89
CA ILE A 260 1.35 -10.82 -3.56
C ILE A 260 -0.14 -10.69 -3.25
N GLY A 261 -0.77 -9.57 -3.62
CA GLY A 261 -2.22 -9.37 -3.50
C GLY A 261 -3.01 -10.44 -4.25
N TYR A 262 -2.63 -10.70 -5.51
CA TYR A 262 -3.19 -11.80 -6.30
C TYR A 262 -2.98 -13.16 -5.63
N LEU A 263 -1.72 -13.50 -5.31
CA LEU A 263 -1.32 -14.77 -4.72
C LEU A 263 -2.10 -15.07 -3.43
N THR A 264 -2.18 -14.09 -2.54
CA THR A 264 -2.87 -14.24 -1.25
C THR A 264 -4.39 -14.33 -1.41
N CYS A 265 -4.95 -13.67 -2.42
CA CYS A 265 -6.35 -13.83 -2.81
C CYS A 265 -6.64 -15.23 -3.35
N VAL A 266 -5.85 -15.76 -4.28
CA VAL A 266 -6.10 -17.10 -4.86
C VAL A 266 -5.87 -18.24 -3.87
N MET A 267 -4.98 -18.03 -2.88
CA MET A 267 -4.77 -18.97 -1.76
C MET A 267 -5.78 -18.79 -0.62
N HIS A 268 -6.71 -17.85 -0.72
CA HIS A 268 -7.70 -17.59 0.31
C HIS A 268 -8.79 -18.68 0.33
N PRO A 269 -9.26 -19.14 1.50
CA PRO A 269 -10.30 -20.19 1.57
C PRO A 269 -11.64 -19.75 0.96
N ASP A 270 -12.02 -18.50 1.20
CA ASP A 270 -13.32 -17.97 0.77
C ASP A 270 -13.30 -17.56 -0.72
N PRO A 271 -14.34 -17.90 -1.52
CA PRO A 271 -14.33 -17.75 -2.98
C PRO A 271 -14.34 -16.30 -3.48
N ASP A 272 -14.83 -15.35 -2.69
CA ASP A 272 -14.91 -13.95 -3.08
C ASP A 272 -13.55 -13.24 -3.10
N PHE A 273 -12.62 -13.67 -2.23
CA PHE A 273 -11.22 -13.26 -2.31
C PHE A 273 -10.54 -13.84 -3.55
N ARG A 274 -10.78 -15.12 -3.85
CA ARG A 274 -10.27 -15.78 -5.05
C ARG A 274 -10.78 -15.08 -6.30
N TYR A 275 -12.08 -14.80 -6.37
CA TYR A 275 -12.69 -14.05 -7.48
C TYR A 275 -12.06 -12.66 -7.62
N SER A 276 -11.93 -11.91 -6.53
CA SER A 276 -11.32 -10.58 -6.53
C SER A 276 -9.88 -10.59 -7.05
N GLY A 277 -9.06 -11.54 -6.59
CA GLY A 277 -7.68 -11.69 -7.07
C GLY A 277 -7.62 -12.08 -8.54
N THR A 278 -8.42 -13.06 -8.96
CA THR A 278 -8.53 -13.50 -10.36
C THR A 278 -8.96 -12.34 -11.27
N MET A 279 -9.97 -11.56 -10.88
CA MET A 279 -10.41 -10.38 -11.63
C MET A 279 -9.32 -9.32 -11.74
N ALA A 280 -8.58 -9.04 -10.67
CA ALA A 280 -7.46 -8.10 -10.73
C ALA A 280 -6.37 -8.57 -11.72
N ALA A 281 -5.97 -9.85 -11.63
CA ALA A 281 -5.00 -10.44 -12.56
C ALA A 281 -5.51 -10.46 -14.00
N LEU A 282 -6.80 -10.75 -14.20
CA LEU A 282 -7.45 -10.75 -15.52
C LEU A 282 -7.42 -9.35 -16.13
N LEU A 283 -7.76 -8.31 -15.36
CA LEU A 283 -7.70 -6.92 -15.80
C LEU A 283 -6.28 -6.53 -16.23
N TYR A 284 -5.25 -6.89 -15.47
CA TYR A 284 -3.85 -6.62 -15.87
C TYR A 284 -3.47 -7.37 -17.15
N SER A 285 -3.79 -8.66 -17.23
CA SER A 285 -3.39 -9.52 -18.35
C SER A 285 -4.12 -9.14 -19.64
N MET A 286 -5.42 -8.84 -19.57
CA MET A 286 -6.21 -8.42 -20.72
C MET A 286 -5.82 -7.01 -21.19
N ASN A 287 -5.46 -6.10 -20.29
CA ASN A 287 -4.89 -4.81 -20.68
C ASN A 287 -3.52 -4.96 -21.36
N ALA A 288 -2.69 -5.91 -20.92
CA ALA A 288 -1.44 -6.23 -21.60
C ALA A 288 -1.72 -6.83 -22.99
N MET A 289 -2.68 -7.76 -23.11
CA MET A 289 -3.07 -8.35 -24.38
C MET A 289 -3.57 -7.28 -25.35
N ALA A 290 -4.44 -6.37 -24.91
CA ALA A 290 -4.93 -5.27 -25.75
C ALA A 290 -3.82 -4.37 -26.32
N ARG A 291 -2.68 -4.27 -25.63
CA ARG A 291 -1.50 -3.52 -26.11
C ARG A 291 -0.63 -4.32 -27.07
N GLN A 292 -0.54 -5.64 -26.89
CA GLN A 292 0.30 -6.51 -27.71
C GLN A 292 -0.43 -7.03 -28.96
N ASP A 293 -1.68 -7.49 -28.81
CA ASP A 293 -2.51 -8.06 -29.88
C ASP A 293 -3.99 -7.75 -29.62
N ARG A 294 -4.55 -6.79 -30.38
CA ARG A 294 -5.95 -6.36 -30.24
C ARG A 294 -6.94 -7.41 -30.72
N GLU A 295 -6.59 -8.21 -31.74
CA GLU A 295 -7.51 -9.21 -32.29
C GLU A 295 -7.72 -10.33 -31.26
N ARG A 296 -6.63 -10.85 -30.68
CA ARG A 296 -6.71 -11.84 -29.59
C ARG A 296 -7.43 -11.29 -28.37
N TYR A 297 -7.23 -10.03 -28.01
CA TYR A 297 -7.99 -9.39 -26.93
C TYR A 297 -9.51 -9.42 -27.17
N TYR A 298 -9.98 -9.04 -28.37
CA TYR A 298 -11.41 -9.05 -28.67
C TYR A 298 -11.97 -10.48 -28.70
N SER A 299 -11.22 -11.44 -29.26
CA SER A 299 -11.61 -12.86 -29.25
C SER A 299 -11.77 -13.39 -27.82
N LEU A 300 -10.78 -13.16 -26.94
CA LEU A 300 -10.85 -13.59 -25.54
C LEU A 300 -12.00 -12.93 -24.79
N ARG A 301 -12.31 -11.68 -25.09
CA ARG A 301 -13.42 -10.96 -24.44
C ARG A 301 -14.79 -11.58 -24.74
N GLU A 302 -14.96 -12.27 -25.88
CA GLU A 302 -16.20 -12.98 -26.20
C GLU A 302 -16.43 -14.21 -25.29
N GLU A 303 -15.41 -14.66 -24.56
CA GLU A 303 -15.47 -15.82 -23.67
C GLU A 303 -15.92 -15.46 -22.24
N TYR A 304 -16.17 -14.17 -21.96
CA TYR A 304 -16.65 -13.72 -20.66
C TYR A 304 -18.10 -14.16 -20.44
N SER A 305 -18.39 -14.71 -19.26
CA SER A 305 -19.75 -14.97 -18.83
C SER A 305 -20.45 -13.69 -18.36
N ALA A 306 -21.79 -13.74 -18.22
CA ALA A 306 -22.54 -12.61 -17.70
C ALA A 306 -22.05 -12.18 -16.31
N GLY A 307 -21.74 -10.90 -16.14
CA GLY A 307 -21.28 -10.32 -14.87
C GLY A 307 -19.76 -10.33 -14.66
N VAL A 308 -18.98 -10.90 -15.60
CA VAL A 308 -17.51 -10.85 -15.64
C VAL A 308 -17.03 -9.74 -16.57
#